data_AF-A0A969Q4W9-F1
#
_entry.id   AF-A0A969Q4W9-F1
#
_cell.length_a   1.000
_cell.length_b   1.000
_cell.length_c   1.000
_cell.angle_alpha   90.00
_cell.angle_beta   90.00
_cell.angle_gamma   90.00
#
_symmetry.space_group_name_H-M   'P 1'
#
loop_
_entity.id
_entity.type
_entity.pdbx_description
1 polymer ?
#
loop_
_entity_poly.entity_id
_entity_poly.type
_entity_poly.pdbx_seq_one_letter_code
_entity_poly.pdbx_strand_id
1 'polypeptide(L)'
;MNEKNPTVSIIIPSHDRSFSLRRALDALHSQTYPIDLMEFIVVADSCIDDTLTMLKDYEAPFKLQVIEVNCRSAAIARNTGASVASGELLLFLDDDIEAMPPLVASHARTHKERPGCAVMGPYPPKVKGGTRYFDVEVRSWWEEKFYQMSRPEHRFSYLDLFSGNISLNAEMFSRLGGFDTAFGNCGGEDYEFGVRLLKAGVSFAVADDAVGYHYEHETNNLDRSFRRARQEGRSDVLIGRRHPELRPILHVKDYETPYSLADKVLTAIAFVWPEFVDLLAIGLRKSLDLLESLGMRATWRWLRGKLRGYWYFRGVMDELKTRSGIASFMQGGAAREDLSDREIEIDLMQGWEAAERSIDEARPQGVYLSYGEFPVGHITPKVGMEPMRGVHLRPLLATAMSKDLLTAIAINGMPKSSKKALEYQSSVISHQSLVPASGVRDRY
;
A
#
# COMPACT_ATOMS: atom_id res chain seq x y z
N MET A 1 -17.89 16.84 25.41
CA MET A 1 -16.58 16.64 24.76
C MET A 1 -16.42 17.80 23.79
N ASN A 2 -15.35 18.58 23.86
CA ASN A 2 -15.29 19.88 23.18
C ASN A 2 -15.57 19.77 21.68
N GLU A 3 -16.62 20.46 21.22
CA GLU A 3 -17.19 20.49 19.87
C GLU A 3 -16.27 21.15 18.81
N LYS A 4 -15.01 21.45 19.14
CA LYS A 4 -14.14 22.26 18.29
C LYS A 4 -13.60 21.42 17.12
N ASN A 5 -13.61 21.99 15.93
CA ASN A 5 -12.96 21.44 14.74
C ASN A 5 -11.43 21.52 14.91
N PRO A 6 -10.67 20.44 14.61
CA PRO A 6 -9.21 20.46 14.72
C PRO A 6 -8.56 21.41 13.71
N THR A 7 -7.44 22.04 14.04
CA THR A 7 -6.64 22.75 13.03
C THR A 7 -5.93 21.77 12.10
N VAL A 8 -5.77 22.12 10.82
CA VAL A 8 -5.18 21.26 9.78
C VAL A 8 -4.06 22.00 9.07
N SER A 9 -2.87 21.41 9.03
CA SER A 9 -1.75 21.84 8.18
C SER A 9 -1.68 20.96 6.94
N ILE A 10 -1.96 21.54 5.78
CA ILE A 10 -1.85 20.88 4.48
C ILE A 10 -0.42 21.02 3.98
N ILE A 11 0.29 19.92 3.81
CA ILE A 11 1.70 19.88 3.42
C ILE A 11 1.82 19.33 2.00
N ILE A 12 2.35 20.16 1.09
CA ILE A 12 2.43 19.89 -0.34
C ILE A 12 3.90 19.92 -0.79
N PRO A 13 4.57 18.77 -0.94
CA PRO A 13 5.90 18.72 -1.54
C PRO A 13 5.80 18.93 -3.06
N SER A 14 6.69 19.72 -3.64
CA SER A 14 6.72 19.96 -5.09
C SER A 14 8.15 20.08 -5.63
N HIS A 15 8.36 19.57 -6.84
CA HIS A 15 9.64 19.66 -7.58
C HIS A 15 9.36 19.82 -9.07
N ASP A 16 9.70 20.99 -9.63
CA ASP A 16 9.60 21.33 -11.05
C ASP A 16 8.20 21.06 -11.67
N ARG A 17 7.14 21.55 -11.02
CA ARG A 17 5.74 21.22 -11.34
C ARG A 17 4.80 22.42 -11.28
N SER A 18 5.26 23.59 -11.69
CA SER A 18 4.52 24.87 -11.58
C SER A 18 3.03 24.77 -11.98
N PHE A 19 2.73 24.22 -13.16
CA PHE A 19 1.34 24.09 -13.64
C PHE A 19 0.49 23.10 -12.85
N SER A 20 1.08 22.00 -12.38
CA SER A 20 0.37 20.99 -11.59
C SER A 20 0.06 21.54 -10.21
N LEU A 21 1.08 22.10 -9.54
CA LEU A 21 0.95 22.69 -8.22
C LEU A 21 -0.07 23.83 -8.21
N ARG A 22 -0.05 24.70 -9.23
CA ARG A 22 -1.04 25.76 -9.39
C ARG A 22 -2.47 25.22 -9.39
N ARG A 23 -2.72 24.14 -10.13
CA ARG A 23 -4.03 23.48 -10.21
C ARG A 23 -4.45 22.87 -8.87
N ALA A 24 -3.51 22.23 -8.17
CA ALA A 24 -3.76 21.66 -6.86
C ALA A 24 -4.13 22.76 -5.83
N LEU A 25 -3.39 23.87 -5.82
CA LEU A 25 -3.69 25.03 -4.96
C LEU A 25 -5.05 25.68 -5.31
N ASP A 26 -5.35 25.85 -6.60
CA ASP A 26 -6.63 26.42 -7.05
C ASP A 26 -7.82 25.55 -6.62
N ALA A 27 -7.67 24.23 -6.61
CA ALA A 27 -8.69 23.29 -6.13
C ALA A 27 -8.97 23.46 -4.62
N LEU A 28 -7.94 23.83 -3.85
CA LEU A 28 -8.04 24.04 -2.41
C LEU A 28 -8.80 25.33 -2.04
N HIS A 29 -9.03 26.25 -2.98
CA HIS A 29 -9.91 27.41 -2.76
C HIS A 29 -11.35 27.02 -2.45
N SER A 30 -11.79 25.87 -2.93
CA SER A 30 -13.19 25.43 -2.84
C SER A 30 -13.45 24.52 -1.64
N GLN A 31 -12.51 24.39 -0.70
CA GLN A 31 -12.68 23.51 0.45
C GLN A 31 -13.84 23.99 1.36
N THR A 32 -14.64 23.05 1.86
CA THR A 32 -15.78 23.34 2.74
C THR A 32 -15.40 23.44 4.21
N TYR A 33 -14.13 23.22 4.55
CA TYR A 33 -13.60 23.36 5.91
C TYR A 33 -13.31 24.83 6.24
N PRO A 34 -13.47 25.28 7.50
CA PRO A 34 -13.20 26.68 7.86
C PRO A 34 -11.77 27.11 7.54
N ILE A 35 -11.63 28.17 6.75
CA ILE A 35 -10.34 28.65 6.23
C ILE A 35 -9.37 29.13 7.32
N ASP A 36 -9.91 29.62 8.44
CA ASP A 36 -9.17 30.05 9.63
C ASP A 36 -8.60 28.87 10.44
N LEU A 37 -9.05 27.64 10.16
CA LEU A 37 -8.51 26.41 10.75
C LEU A 37 -7.55 25.67 9.83
N MET A 38 -7.23 26.26 8.67
CA MET A 38 -6.32 25.68 7.68
C MET A 38 -5.07 26.53 7.51
N GLU A 39 -3.94 25.86 7.33
CA GLU A 39 -2.75 26.46 6.76
C GLU A 39 -2.15 25.55 5.70
N PHE A 40 -1.47 26.16 4.74
CA PHE A 40 -0.91 25.48 3.58
C PHE A 40 0.59 25.70 3.56
N ILE A 41 1.34 24.61 3.50
CA ILE A 41 2.80 24.60 3.55
C ILE A 41 3.28 23.92 2.28
N VAL A 42 3.71 24.72 1.32
CA VAL A 42 4.33 24.23 0.08
C VAL A 42 5.83 24.11 0.31
N VAL A 43 6.38 22.91 0.09
CA VAL A 43 7.82 22.66 0.18
C VAL A 43 8.36 22.46 -1.23
N ALA A 44 8.95 23.51 -1.79
CA ALA A 44 9.60 23.49 -3.10
C ALA A 44 11.02 22.92 -2.98
N ASP A 45 11.23 21.70 -3.48
CA ASP A 45 12.48 20.97 -3.34
C ASP A 45 13.28 21.03 -4.64
N SER A 46 14.43 21.72 -4.62
CA SER A 46 15.35 21.84 -5.77
C SER A 46 14.69 22.34 -7.06
N CYS A 47 13.66 23.20 -6.97
CA CYS A 47 12.97 23.74 -8.15
C CYS A 47 13.86 24.69 -8.96
N ILE A 48 13.88 24.49 -10.28
CA ILE A 48 14.58 25.33 -11.27
C ILE A 48 13.65 25.83 -12.38
N ASP A 49 12.42 25.33 -12.44
CA ASP A 49 11.37 25.82 -13.33
C ASP A 49 10.66 27.07 -12.76
N ASP A 50 9.50 27.42 -13.35
CA ASP A 50 8.69 28.55 -12.93
C ASP A 50 7.91 28.32 -11.62
N THR A 51 8.19 27.25 -10.85
CA THR A 51 7.43 26.93 -9.62
C THR A 51 7.55 28.03 -8.57
N LEU A 52 8.78 28.51 -8.31
CA LEU A 52 9.01 29.55 -7.28
C LEU A 52 8.42 30.89 -7.70
N THR A 53 8.54 31.25 -8.98
CA THR A 53 7.91 32.46 -9.54
C THR A 53 6.40 32.38 -9.40
N MET A 54 5.79 31.26 -9.80
CA MET A 54 4.35 31.04 -9.67
C MET A 54 3.88 31.15 -8.22
N LEU A 55 4.60 30.56 -7.27
CA LEU A 55 4.27 30.62 -5.84
C LEU A 55 4.38 32.04 -5.27
N LYS A 56 5.38 32.82 -5.71
CA LYS A 56 5.55 34.21 -5.29
C LYS A 56 4.40 35.10 -5.74
N ASP A 57 3.89 34.85 -6.94
CA ASP A 57 2.79 35.61 -7.54
C ASP A 57 1.40 35.01 -7.22
N TYR A 58 1.34 33.95 -6.40
CA TYR A 58 0.10 33.24 -6.09
C TYR A 58 -0.73 33.97 -5.03
N GLU A 59 -1.91 34.45 -5.41
CA GLU A 59 -2.87 35.06 -4.49
C GLU A 59 -3.71 34.00 -3.78
N ALA A 60 -3.22 33.52 -2.64
CA ALA A 60 -3.93 32.54 -1.82
C ALA A 60 -5.01 33.19 -0.94
N PRO A 61 -6.26 32.66 -0.91
CA PRO A 61 -7.28 33.08 0.05
C PRO A 61 -7.04 32.54 1.46
N PHE A 62 -6.03 31.68 1.63
CA PHE A 62 -5.66 30.99 2.86
C PHE A 62 -4.23 31.35 3.30
N LYS A 63 -3.86 30.99 4.53
CA LYS A 63 -2.48 31.12 5.02
C LYS A 63 -1.57 30.17 4.24
N LEU A 64 -0.81 30.71 3.29
CA LEU A 64 0.18 29.98 2.49
C LEU A 64 1.60 30.31 2.97
N GLN A 65 2.37 29.27 3.30
CA GLN A 65 3.79 29.34 3.57
C GLN A 65 4.54 28.53 2.52
N VAL A 66 5.60 29.12 1.97
CA VAL A 66 6.48 28.47 1.00
C VAL A 66 7.84 28.24 1.67
N ILE A 67 8.36 27.02 1.56
CA ILE A 67 9.68 26.64 2.05
C ILE A 67 10.47 26.09 0.88
N GLU A 68 11.67 26.64 0.69
CA GLU A 68 12.62 26.13 -0.29
C GLU A 68 13.61 25.19 0.38
N VAL A 69 13.81 24.02 -0.21
CA VAL A 69 14.84 23.04 0.20
C VAL A 69 15.62 22.58 -1.03
N ASN A 70 16.77 21.95 -0.83
CA ASN A 70 17.60 21.43 -1.92
C ASN A 70 18.08 20.01 -1.59
N CYS A 71 17.13 19.09 -1.48
CA CYS A 71 17.34 17.75 -0.94
C CYS A 71 17.05 16.65 -1.96
N ARG A 72 16.18 16.91 -2.95
CA ARG A 72 15.65 15.92 -3.90
C ARG A 72 15.17 14.68 -3.16
N SER A 73 14.22 14.84 -2.24
CA SER A 73 13.61 13.75 -1.49
C SER A 73 12.24 14.16 -0.96
N ALA A 74 11.21 13.43 -1.40
CA ALA A 74 9.85 13.63 -0.93
C ALA A 74 9.72 13.44 0.60
N ALA A 75 10.44 12.46 1.17
CA ALA A 75 10.49 12.24 2.62
C ALA A 75 11.01 13.48 3.37
N ILE A 76 12.12 14.08 2.90
CA ILE A 76 12.69 15.28 3.53
C ILE A 76 11.75 16.47 3.35
N ALA A 77 11.15 16.65 2.17
CA ALA A 77 10.21 17.72 1.91
C ALA A 77 8.97 17.63 2.83
N ARG A 78 8.35 16.44 2.93
CA ARG A 78 7.21 16.18 3.83
C ARG A 78 7.58 16.40 5.30
N ASN A 79 8.72 15.88 5.75
CA ASN A 79 9.20 16.09 7.12
C ASN A 79 9.50 17.57 7.43
N THR A 80 10.01 18.32 6.45
CA THR A 80 10.27 19.76 6.59
C THR A 80 8.97 20.54 6.72
N GLY A 81 7.96 20.23 5.90
CA GLY A 81 6.64 20.84 6.05
C GLY A 81 6.00 20.49 7.39
N ALA A 82 6.15 19.25 7.86
CA ALA A 82 5.62 18.80 9.14
C ALA A 82 6.30 19.46 10.35
N SER A 83 7.58 19.84 10.25
CA SER A 83 8.32 20.43 11.38
C SER A 83 7.96 21.89 11.66
N VAL A 84 7.42 22.60 10.66
CA VAL A 84 6.95 23.98 10.80
C VAL A 84 5.42 24.08 10.96
N ALA A 85 4.71 22.97 10.78
CA ALA A 85 3.27 22.90 10.87
C ALA A 85 2.77 23.19 12.30
N SER A 86 1.67 23.92 12.40
CA SER A 86 1.01 24.30 13.65
C SER A 86 -0.36 23.64 13.87
N GLY A 87 -0.83 22.87 12.88
CA GLY A 87 -2.08 22.13 12.91
C GLY A 87 -2.03 20.93 13.84
N GLU A 88 -3.17 20.65 14.49
CA GLU A 88 -3.37 19.41 15.26
C GLU A 88 -3.30 18.17 14.34
N LEU A 89 -3.77 18.32 13.11
CA LEU A 89 -3.66 17.33 12.04
C LEU A 89 -2.69 17.78 10.96
N LEU A 90 -1.85 16.86 10.51
CA LEU A 90 -1.06 16.99 9.30
C LEU A 90 -1.82 16.28 8.18
N LEU A 91 -2.06 16.98 7.06
CA LEU A 91 -2.61 16.42 5.83
C LEU A 91 -1.55 16.53 4.73
N PHE A 92 -0.93 15.41 4.36
CA PHE A 92 -0.03 15.35 3.22
C PHE A 92 -0.85 15.21 1.94
N LEU A 93 -0.60 16.09 0.98
CA LEU A 93 -1.28 16.12 -0.30
C LEU A 93 -0.27 16.30 -1.43
N ASP A 94 -0.28 15.43 -2.43
CA ASP A 94 0.61 15.56 -3.60
C ASP A 94 0.21 16.74 -4.49
N ASP A 95 1.20 17.35 -5.16
CA ASP A 95 1.05 18.55 -5.99
C ASP A 95 0.35 18.33 -7.34
N ASP A 96 -0.10 17.11 -7.61
CA ASP A 96 -0.85 16.70 -8.80
C ASP A 96 -2.24 16.15 -8.47
N ILE A 97 -2.72 16.40 -7.24
CA ILE A 97 -4.06 16.06 -6.80
C ILE A 97 -4.96 17.31 -6.78
N GLU A 98 -6.03 17.27 -7.56
CA GLU A 98 -7.11 18.25 -7.49
C GLU A 98 -8.10 17.83 -6.41
N ALA A 99 -7.98 18.45 -5.23
CA ALA A 99 -8.83 18.19 -4.08
C ALA A 99 -10.31 18.57 -4.35
N MET A 100 -11.24 17.63 -4.13
CA MET A 100 -12.66 17.98 -4.16
C MET A 100 -13.04 18.82 -2.93
N PRO A 101 -14.10 19.66 -2.99
CA PRO A 101 -14.52 20.55 -1.90
C PRO A 101 -14.60 19.92 -0.49
N PRO A 102 -15.11 18.68 -0.29
CA PRO A 102 -15.21 18.11 1.04
C PRO A 102 -13.91 17.47 1.56
N LEU A 103 -12.78 17.55 0.86
CA LEU A 103 -11.58 16.78 1.18
C LEU A 103 -11.08 17.00 2.61
N VAL A 104 -10.79 18.26 2.97
CA VAL A 104 -10.25 18.58 4.31
C VAL A 104 -11.29 18.30 5.40
N ALA A 105 -12.55 18.65 5.15
CA ALA A 105 -13.64 18.43 6.10
C ALA A 105 -13.87 16.93 6.37
N SER A 106 -13.73 16.09 5.36
CA SER A 106 -13.87 14.65 5.47
C SER A 106 -12.77 14.03 6.31
N HIS A 107 -11.50 14.42 6.09
CA HIS A 107 -10.38 14.01 6.95
C HIS A 107 -10.63 14.42 8.41
N ALA A 108 -10.96 15.69 8.66
CA ALA A 108 -11.21 16.19 10.01
C ALA A 108 -12.37 15.47 10.72
N ARG A 109 -13.46 15.19 10.00
CA ARG A 109 -14.60 14.41 10.50
C ARG A 109 -14.19 12.99 10.87
N THR A 110 -13.44 12.30 10.01
CA THR A 110 -12.99 10.93 10.30
C THR A 110 -12.07 10.87 11.52
N HIS A 111 -11.20 11.86 11.72
CA HIS A 111 -10.38 11.95 12.95
C HIS A 111 -11.23 12.19 14.22
N LYS A 112 -12.34 12.94 14.12
CA LYS A 112 -13.28 13.11 15.23
C LYS A 112 -14.01 11.81 15.57
N GLU A 113 -14.43 11.06 14.55
CA GLU A 113 -15.12 9.78 14.71
C GLU A 113 -14.18 8.66 15.17
N ARG A 114 -12.92 8.70 14.74
CA ARG A 114 -11.89 7.70 15.00
C ARG A 114 -10.58 8.37 15.45
N PRO A 115 -10.49 8.84 16.70
CA PRO A 115 -9.27 9.48 17.20
C PRO A 115 -8.06 8.54 17.15
N GLY A 116 -6.89 9.07 16.78
CA GLY A 116 -5.63 8.33 16.80
C GLY A 116 -5.42 7.36 15.63
N CYS A 117 -6.21 7.45 14.57
CA CYS A 117 -5.99 6.69 13.33
C CYS A 117 -5.14 7.48 12.31
N ALA A 118 -4.67 6.79 11.27
CA ALA A 118 -4.20 7.40 10.04
C ALA A 118 -5.32 7.32 8.99
N VAL A 119 -5.70 8.46 8.41
CA VAL A 119 -6.84 8.56 7.49
C VAL A 119 -6.34 8.77 6.06
N MET A 120 -6.76 7.91 5.15
CA MET A 120 -6.46 8.04 3.72
C MET A 120 -7.68 8.56 2.98
N GLY A 121 -7.47 9.48 2.03
CA GLY A 121 -8.50 9.90 1.09
C GLY A 121 -8.28 9.22 -0.27
N PRO A 122 -9.34 8.82 -0.98
CA PRO A 122 -9.21 8.29 -2.34
C PRO A 122 -8.63 9.32 -3.29
N TYR A 123 -7.74 8.88 -4.20
CA TYR A 123 -7.28 9.75 -5.27
C TYR A 123 -7.16 9.07 -6.64
N PRO A 124 -8.28 8.65 -7.26
CA PRO A 124 -8.25 7.96 -8.54
C PRO A 124 -7.71 8.87 -9.66
N PRO A 125 -7.01 8.31 -10.66
CA PRO A 125 -6.53 9.07 -11.82
C PRO A 125 -7.64 9.76 -12.61
N LYS A 126 -7.43 11.01 -13.04
CA LYS A 126 -8.40 11.78 -13.86
C LYS A 126 -8.25 11.49 -15.35
N VAL A 127 -9.32 11.01 -15.98
CA VAL A 127 -9.32 10.69 -17.41
C VAL A 127 -9.24 11.95 -18.28
N LYS A 128 -8.26 12.00 -19.19
CA LYS A 128 -8.30 12.83 -20.41
C LYS A 128 -8.37 11.90 -21.63
N GLY A 129 -9.08 12.32 -22.68
CA GLY A 129 -9.40 11.47 -23.84
C GLY A 129 -8.18 10.88 -24.55
N GLY A 130 -8.39 9.77 -25.28
CA GLY A 130 -7.31 9.03 -25.96
C GLY A 130 -6.49 8.15 -25.02
N THR A 131 -7.14 7.24 -24.28
CA THR A 131 -6.46 6.40 -23.28
C THR A 131 -5.74 5.23 -23.93
N ARG A 132 -4.42 5.12 -23.71
CA ARG A 132 -3.66 3.90 -24.03
C ARG A 132 -4.12 2.77 -23.12
N TYR A 133 -3.86 1.53 -23.51
CA TYR A 133 -4.20 0.35 -22.74
C TYR A 133 -3.56 0.38 -21.34
N PHE A 134 -2.31 0.84 -21.23
CA PHE A 134 -1.63 1.02 -19.95
C PHE A 134 -2.34 2.03 -19.03
N ASP A 135 -2.84 3.14 -19.58
CA ASP A 135 -3.55 4.17 -18.80
C ASP A 135 -4.85 3.61 -18.19
N VAL A 136 -5.52 2.70 -18.91
CA VAL A 136 -6.70 1.97 -18.41
C VAL A 136 -6.33 0.99 -17.31
N GLU A 137 -5.26 0.21 -17.46
CA GLU A 137 -4.82 -0.74 -16.43
C GLU A 137 -4.46 -0.03 -15.11
N VAL A 138 -3.70 1.06 -15.17
CA VAL A 138 -3.31 1.85 -13.99
C VAL A 138 -4.55 2.42 -13.30
N ARG A 139 -5.49 2.97 -14.09
CA ARG A 139 -6.74 3.50 -13.56
C ARG A 139 -7.56 2.41 -12.86
N SER A 140 -7.79 1.29 -13.53
CA SER A 140 -8.57 0.18 -12.98
C SER A 140 -7.96 -0.37 -11.70
N TRP A 141 -6.63 -0.41 -11.61
CA TRP A 141 -5.93 -0.78 -10.37
C TRP A 141 -6.21 0.21 -9.24
N TRP A 142 -6.09 1.52 -9.48
CA TRP A 142 -6.37 2.55 -8.47
C TRP A 142 -7.83 2.56 -8.00
N GLU A 143 -8.78 2.49 -8.94
CA GLU A 143 -10.21 2.45 -8.63
C GLU A 143 -10.55 1.20 -7.80
N GLU A 144 -10.07 0.03 -8.20
CA GLU A 144 -10.26 -1.20 -7.43
C GLU A 144 -9.60 -1.13 -6.06
N LYS A 145 -8.39 -0.56 -5.98
CA LYS A 145 -7.64 -0.44 -4.73
C LYS A 145 -8.39 0.39 -3.68
N PHE A 146 -8.84 1.60 -4.05
CA PHE A 146 -9.61 2.45 -3.15
C PHE A 146 -10.99 1.88 -2.85
N TYR A 147 -11.63 1.24 -3.84
CA TYR A 147 -12.88 0.53 -3.61
C TYR A 147 -12.73 -0.57 -2.56
N GLN A 148 -11.70 -1.41 -2.66
CA GLN A 148 -11.42 -2.42 -1.65
C GLN A 148 -11.15 -1.78 -0.29
N MET A 149 -10.32 -0.74 -0.21
CA MET A 149 -10.01 -0.07 1.07
C MET A 149 -11.22 0.61 1.73
N SER A 150 -12.24 1.01 0.97
CA SER A 150 -13.50 1.56 1.51
C SER A 150 -14.39 0.50 2.17
N ARG A 151 -14.12 -0.79 1.92
CA ARG A 151 -14.92 -1.89 2.46
C ARG A 151 -14.67 -2.09 3.96
N PRO A 152 -15.71 -2.22 4.80
CA PRO A 152 -15.55 -2.53 6.22
C PRO A 152 -14.72 -3.79 6.50
N GLU A 153 -14.82 -4.77 5.61
CA GLU A 153 -14.10 -6.04 5.66
C GLU A 153 -12.64 -5.97 5.20
N HIS A 154 -12.18 -4.83 4.68
CA HIS A 154 -10.79 -4.66 4.27
C HIS A 154 -9.88 -4.72 5.47
N ARG A 155 -8.94 -5.67 5.46
CA ARG A 155 -7.88 -5.78 6.46
C ARG A 155 -6.67 -4.99 5.96
N PHE A 156 -6.39 -3.86 6.61
CA PHE A 156 -5.30 -2.99 6.20
C PHE A 156 -3.93 -3.65 6.34
N SER A 157 -3.04 -3.32 5.39
CA SER A 157 -1.63 -3.65 5.40
C SER A 157 -0.76 -2.40 5.25
N TYR A 158 0.52 -2.51 5.56
CA TYR A 158 1.47 -1.42 5.36
C TYR A 158 1.53 -0.93 3.90
N LEU A 159 1.15 -1.78 2.93
CA LEU A 159 1.07 -1.44 1.50
C LEU A 159 -0.14 -0.59 1.13
N ASP A 160 -1.05 -0.36 2.09
CA ASP A 160 -2.22 0.49 1.89
C ASP A 160 -1.91 1.95 2.26
N LEU A 161 -0.77 2.23 2.91
CA LEU A 161 -0.41 3.59 3.28
C LEU A 161 0.06 4.36 2.04
N PHE A 162 -0.79 5.28 1.61
CA PHE A 162 -0.58 6.09 0.42
C PHE A 162 -0.39 7.55 0.80
N SER A 163 0.85 8.05 0.67
CA SER A 163 1.22 9.39 1.16
C SER A 163 0.70 10.56 0.33
N GLY A 164 0.06 10.29 -0.81
CA GLY A 164 -0.46 11.34 -1.69
C GLY A 164 -1.72 12.04 -1.17
N ASN A 165 -2.51 11.40 -0.31
CA ASN A 165 -3.67 12.01 0.33
C ASN A 165 -3.92 11.32 1.69
N ILE A 166 -3.12 11.70 2.68
CA ILE A 166 -3.16 11.08 4.02
C ILE A 166 -3.14 12.14 5.10
N SER A 167 -3.97 11.96 6.13
CA SER A 167 -3.90 12.77 7.34
C SER A 167 -3.68 11.95 8.60
N LEU A 168 -2.97 12.55 9.54
CA LEU A 168 -2.75 12.00 10.86
C LEU A 168 -2.45 13.10 11.88
N ASN A 169 -2.57 12.77 13.16
CA ASN A 169 -2.23 13.68 14.23
C ASN A 169 -0.73 14.05 14.22
N ALA A 170 -0.41 15.33 14.41
CA ALA A 170 0.95 15.85 14.36
C ALA A 170 1.86 15.26 15.47
N GLU A 171 1.35 15.08 16.68
CA GLU A 171 2.07 14.46 17.79
C GLU A 171 2.43 13.00 17.45
N MET A 172 1.49 12.26 16.85
CA MET A 172 1.74 10.89 16.42
C MET A 172 2.82 10.81 15.34
N PHE A 173 2.78 11.69 14.33
CA PHE A 173 3.80 11.75 13.28
C PHE A 173 5.19 12.06 13.87
N SER A 174 5.27 13.05 14.76
CA SER A 174 6.49 13.44 15.45
C SER A 174 7.04 12.32 16.33
N ARG A 175 6.19 11.70 17.16
CA ARG A 175 6.55 10.60 18.07
C ARG A 175 7.13 9.40 17.32
N LEU A 176 6.62 9.11 16.12
CA LEU A 176 7.12 8.01 15.30
C LEU A 176 8.36 8.38 14.48
N GLY A 177 8.76 9.65 14.44
CA GLY A 177 9.97 10.12 13.75
C GLY A 177 9.78 10.50 12.29
N GLY A 178 8.54 10.74 11.84
CA GLY A 178 8.23 11.11 10.45
C GLY A 178 8.61 10.05 9.41
N PHE A 179 8.77 10.45 8.15
CA PHE A 179 9.20 9.56 7.06
C PHE A 179 10.71 9.27 7.13
N ASP A 180 11.15 8.02 6.91
CA ASP A 180 12.58 7.68 6.91
C ASP A 180 13.28 8.28 5.67
N THR A 181 14.18 9.24 5.91
CA THR A 181 14.90 9.95 4.84
C THR A 181 15.94 9.08 4.13
N ALA A 182 16.27 7.90 4.66
CA ALA A 182 17.19 6.96 4.01
C ALA A 182 16.63 6.40 2.69
N PHE A 183 15.31 6.47 2.47
CA PHE A 183 14.67 6.07 1.21
C PHE A 183 14.97 7.03 0.06
N GLY A 184 15.34 8.29 0.36
CA GLY A 184 15.80 9.27 -0.63
C GLY A 184 14.84 9.42 -1.82
N ASN A 185 15.31 9.01 -3.01
CA ASN A 185 14.57 9.02 -4.28
C ASN A 185 14.04 7.64 -4.71
N CYS A 186 14.07 6.64 -3.83
CA CYS A 186 13.61 5.29 -4.15
C CYS A 186 12.09 5.12 -3.99
N GLY A 187 11.40 6.06 -3.32
CA GLY A 187 10.00 5.85 -2.92
C GLY A 187 9.85 4.76 -1.85
N GLY A 188 8.64 4.48 -1.38
CA GLY A 188 8.37 3.43 -0.38
C GLY A 188 8.62 3.84 1.07
N GLU A 189 8.96 5.12 1.31
CA GLU A 189 8.98 5.72 2.65
C GLU A 189 7.59 5.70 3.32
N ASP A 190 6.53 5.71 2.51
CA ASP A 190 5.15 5.60 2.96
C ASP A 190 4.83 4.18 3.43
N TYR A 191 5.22 3.17 2.65
CA TYR A 191 5.11 1.77 3.08
C TYR A 191 5.88 1.50 4.37
N GLU A 192 7.13 1.98 4.48
CA GLU A 192 7.91 1.85 5.71
C GLU A 192 7.24 2.55 6.90
N PHE A 193 6.74 3.78 6.71
CA PHE A 193 6.01 4.47 7.76
C PHE A 193 4.73 3.72 8.14
N GLY A 194 4.06 3.09 7.17
CA GLY A 194 2.90 2.22 7.37
C GLY A 194 3.21 1.03 8.28
N VAL A 195 4.40 0.43 8.14
CA VAL A 195 4.86 -0.62 9.05
C VAL A 195 5.00 -0.10 10.47
N ARG A 196 5.65 1.07 10.65
CA ARG A 196 5.80 1.68 11.98
C ARG A 196 4.47 2.06 12.62
N LEU A 197 3.52 2.59 11.85
CA LEU A 197 2.16 2.89 12.32
C LEU A 197 1.45 1.63 12.82
N LEU A 198 1.44 0.56 12.03
CA LEU A 198 0.80 -0.71 12.41
C LEU A 198 1.46 -1.33 13.64
N LYS A 199 2.80 -1.29 13.74
CA LYS A 199 3.53 -1.76 14.93
C LYS A 199 3.21 -0.95 16.18
N ALA A 200 2.95 0.34 16.04
CA ALA A 200 2.53 1.22 17.11
C ALA A 200 1.05 1.06 17.50
N GLY A 201 0.32 0.15 16.85
CA GLY A 201 -1.11 -0.08 17.09
C GLY A 201 -2.03 0.99 16.50
N VAL A 202 -1.52 1.81 15.57
CA VAL A 202 -2.31 2.84 14.89
C VAL A 202 -3.24 2.16 13.89
N SER A 203 -4.54 2.42 14.01
CA SER A 203 -5.53 1.94 13.06
C SER A 203 -5.54 2.79 11.80
N PHE A 204 -5.92 2.18 10.68
CA PHE A 204 -6.11 2.89 9.42
C PHE A 204 -7.60 3.09 9.16
N ALA A 205 -7.93 4.21 8.51
CA ALA A 205 -9.27 4.53 8.08
C ALA A 205 -9.23 5.15 6.68
N VAL A 206 -10.34 5.02 5.95
CA VAL A 206 -10.55 5.74 4.69
C VAL A 206 -11.65 6.76 4.92
N ALA A 207 -11.42 7.99 4.47
CA ALA A 207 -12.44 9.01 4.35
C ALA A 207 -12.96 8.99 2.91
N ASP A 208 -14.03 8.23 2.64
CA ASP A 208 -14.52 7.98 1.28
C ASP A 208 -14.90 9.27 0.53
N ASP A 209 -15.38 10.27 1.26
CA ASP A 209 -15.72 11.60 0.72
C ASP A 209 -14.48 12.50 0.50
N ALA A 210 -13.29 12.09 0.98
CA ALA A 210 -12.05 12.87 0.88
C ALA A 210 -11.35 12.70 -0.48
N VAL A 211 -12.12 12.76 -1.57
CA VAL A 211 -11.67 12.47 -2.93
C VAL A 211 -10.80 13.60 -3.48
N GLY A 212 -9.67 13.26 -4.09
CA GLY A 212 -8.88 14.17 -4.90
C GLY A 212 -8.48 13.54 -6.24
N TYR A 213 -8.69 14.20 -7.37
CA TYR A 213 -8.37 13.57 -8.66
C TYR A 213 -6.89 13.69 -8.99
N HIS A 214 -6.23 12.55 -9.23
CA HIS A 214 -4.80 12.50 -9.53
C HIS A 214 -4.53 12.71 -11.03
N TYR A 215 -3.73 13.70 -11.38
CA TYR A 215 -3.44 14.03 -12.79
C TYR A 215 -2.22 13.33 -13.37
N GLU A 216 -1.84 12.18 -12.81
CA GLU A 216 -0.65 11.41 -13.21
C GLU A 216 -0.60 11.12 -14.71
N HIS A 217 -1.73 11.11 -15.44
CA HIS A 217 -1.79 10.93 -16.89
C HIS A 217 -0.96 11.96 -17.70
N GLU A 218 -0.63 13.12 -17.14
CA GLU A 218 0.27 14.10 -17.77
C GLU A 218 1.74 13.60 -17.77
N THR A 219 2.04 12.55 -17.02
CA THR A 219 3.40 12.03 -16.84
C THR A 219 3.53 10.50 -16.81
N ASN A 220 2.42 9.76 -16.80
CA ASN A 220 2.39 8.31 -16.81
C ASN A 220 2.77 7.79 -18.19
N ASN A 221 3.91 7.09 -18.24
CA ASN A 221 4.33 6.32 -19.39
C ASN A 221 5.04 5.06 -18.91
N LEU A 222 5.12 4.08 -19.81
CA LEU A 222 5.75 2.79 -19.51
C LEU A 222 7.20 2.95 -19.03
N ASP A 223 7.94 3.96 -19.51
CA ASP A 223 9.32 4.18 -19.09
C ASP A 223 9.43 4.66 -17.64
N ARG A 224 8.49 5.51 -17.21
CA ARG A 224 8.35 5.93 -15.80
C ARG A 224 7.96 4.74 -14.93
N SER A 225 7.01 3.92 -15.37
CA SER A 225 6.62 2.69 -14.66
C SER A 225 7.82 1.76 -14.45
N PHE A 226 8.69 1.59 -15.46
CA PHE A 226 9.90 0.79 -15.33
C PHE A 226 10.96 1.41 -14.41
N ARG A 227 11.13 2.74 -14.43
CA ARG A 227 11.97 3.43 -13.43
C ARG A 227 11.43 3.24 -12.02
N ARG A 228 10.10 3.34 -11.83
CA ARG A 228 9.42 3.09 -10.56
C ARG A 228 9.61 1.64 -10.08
N ALA A 229 9.52 0.67 -10.97
CA ALA A 229 9.80 -0.73 -10.63
C ALA A 229 11.23 -0.91 -10.08
N ARG A 230 12.24 -0.30 -10.71
CA ARG A 230 13.62 -0.31 -10.20
C ARG A 230 13.75 0.37 -8.84
N GLN A 231 13.07 1.49 -8.65
CA GLN A 231 12.99 2.20 -7.37
C GLN A 231 12.35 1.31 -6.28
N GLU A 232 11.21 0.67 -6.56
CA GLU A 232 10.55 -0.28 -5.66
C GLU A 232 11.46 -1.45 -5.25
N GLY A 233 12.24 -2.01 -6.19
CA GLY A 233 13.20 -3.07 -5.86
C GLY A 233 14.28 -2.63 -4.87
N ARG A 234 14.71 -1.37 -4.93
CA ARG A 234 15.64 -0.80 -3.94
C ARG A 234 14.95 -0.59 -2.60
N SER A 235 13.73 -0.07 -2.63
CA SER A 235 12.93 0.22 -1.43
C SER A 235 12.53 -1.03 -0.67
N ASP A 236 12.15 -2.12 -1.34
CA ASP A 236 11.85 -3.39 -0.66
C ASP A 236 13.09 -3.90 0.10
N VAL A 237 14.30 -3.75 -0.45
CA VAL A 237 15.54 -4.11 0.27
C VAL A 237 15.73 -3.22 1.51
N LEU A 238 15.48 -1.92 1.40
CA LEU A 238 15.56 -1.00 2.55
C LEU A 238 14.49 -1.31 3.60
N ILE A 239 13.25 -1.57 3.21
CA ILE A 239 12.16 -2.02 4.10
C ILE A 239 12.60 -3.28 4.82
N GLY A 240 13.10 -4.31 4.13
CA GLY A 240 13.56 -5.53 4.78
C GLY A 240 14.83 -5.36 5.63
N ARG A 241 15.62 -4.30 5.43
CA ARG A 241 16.71 -3.93 6.35
C ARG A 241 16.16 -3.32 7.65
N ARG A 242 15.16 -2.44 7.56
CA ARG A 242 14.48 -1.81 8.72
C ARG A 242 13.56 -2.78 9.47
N HIS A 243 12.92 -3.67 8.73
CA HIS A 243 11.87 -4.59 9.17
C HIS A 243 12.18 -6.02 8.68
N PRO A 244 13.17 -6.71 9.30
CA PRO A 244 13.59 -8.05 8.87
C PRO A 244 12.45 -9.08 8.81
N GLU A 245 11.44 -8.94 9.67
CA GLU A 245 10.25 -9.78 9.72
C GLU A 245 9.41 -9.75 8.43
N LEU A 246 9.53 -8.70 7.61
CA LEU A 246 8.81 -8.59 6.34
C LEU A 246 9.51 -9.31 5.18
N ARG A 247 10.81 -9.64 5.30
CA ARG A 247 11.58 -10.26 4.19
C ARG A 247 10.89 -11.47 3.55
N PRO A 248 10.24 -12.39 4.30
CA PRO A 248 9.56 -13.54 3.70
C PRO A 248 8.38 -13.20 2.78
N ILE A 249 7.82 -12.00 2.89
CA ILE A 249 6.66 -11.52 2.11
C ILE A 249 7.01 -10.43 1.09
N LEU A 250 8.28 -9.98 1.03
CA LEU A 250 8.76 -9.05 0.00
C LEU A 250 8.99 -9.77 -1.33
N HIS A 251 8.86 -9.05 -2.44
CA HIS A 251 9.09 -9.60 -3.78
C HIS A 251 10.56 -9.96 -4.03
N VAL A 252 11.49 -9.53 -3.16
CA VAL A 252 12.90 -9.94 -3.18
C VAL A 252 13.04 -11.48 -3.13
N LYS A 253 12.14 -12.17 -2.41
CA LYS A 253 12.13 -13.64 -2.29
C LYS A 253 11.97 -14.37 -3.62
N ASP A 254 11.21 -13.79 -4.56
CA ASP A 254 10.95 -14.39 -5.87
C ASP A 254 12.23 -14.58 -6.71
N TYR A 255 13.30 -13.86 -6.34
CA TYR A 255 14.60 -13.89 -7.03
C TYR A 255 15.66 -14.72 -6.29
N GLU A 256 15.38 -15.18 -5.07
CA GLU A 256 16.22 -16.15 -4.38
C GLU A 256 16.09 -17.54 -5.04
N THR A 257 14.87 -17.94 -5.39
CA THR A 257 14.59 -19.20 -6.09
C THR A 257 13.69 -18.96 -7.31
N PRO A 258 14.24 -18.52 -8.46
CA PRO A 258 13.43 -18.16 -9.62
C PRO A 258 12.57 -19.33 -10.12
N TYR A 259 11.29 -19.05 -10.39
CA TYR A 259 10.26 -20.05 -10.69
C TYR A 259 10.49 -20.84 -11.99
N SER A 260 11.19 -20.28 -12.98
CA SER A 260 11.41 -20.92 -14.29
C SER A 260 12.89 -20.96 -14.69
N LEU A 261 13.27 -21.92 -15.55
CA LEU A 261 14.62 -22.01 -16.09
C LEU A 261 15.00 -20.73 -16.86
N ALA A 262 14.07 -20.15 -17.60
CA ALA A 262 14.27 -18.89 -18.31
C ALA A 262 14.58 -17.74 -17.35
N ASP A 263 13.87 -17.63 -16.23
CA ASP A 263 14.12 -16.60 -15.22
C ASP A 263 15.46 -16.83 -14.49
N LYS A 264 15.86 -18.10 -14.26
CA LYS A 264 17.19 -18.44 -13.71
C LYS A 264 18.32 -18.01 -14.64
N VAL A 265 18.16 -18.21 -15.95
CA VAL A 265 19.14 -17.80 -16.96
C VAL A 265 19.18 -16.27 -17.09
N LEU A 266 18.01 -15.62 -17.20
CA LEU A 266 17.93 -14.16 -17.30
C LEU A 266 18.55 -13.47 -16.09
N THR A 267 18.21 -13.91 -14.87
CA THR A 267 18.82 -13.38 -13.65
C THR A 267 20.31 -13.66 -13.58
N ALA A 268 20.80 -14.79 -14.14
CA ALA A 268 22.23 -15.10 -14.16
C ALA A 268 22.99 -14.15 -15.10
N ILE A 269 22.47 -13.96 -16.31
CA ILE A 269 23.04 -13.04 -17.29
C ILE A 269 23.00 -11.61 -16.75
N ALA A 270 21.92 -11.19 -16.10
CA ALA A 270 21.78 -9.86 -15.53
C ALA A 270 22.81 -9.55 -14.42
N PHE A 271 23.31 -10.56 -13.69
CA PHE A 271 24.42 -10.36 -12.74
C PHE A 271 25.79 -10.23 -13.43
N VAL A 272 25.98 -10.92 -14.56
CA VAL A 272 27.27 -10.94 -15.27
C VAL A 272 27.40 -9.74 -16.19
N TRP A 273 26.36 -9.42 -16.96
CA TRP A 273 26.30 -8.33 -17.95
C TRP A 273 25.03 -7.49 -17.79
N PRO A 274 24.89 -6.73 -16.69
CA PRO A 274 23.69 -5.94 -16.44
C PRO A 274 23.42 -4.90 -17.53
N GLU A 275 24.45 -4.23 -18.06
CA GLU A 275 24.31 -3.20 -19.09
C GLU A 275 23.78 -3.77 -20.41
N PHE A 276 24.17 -5.00 -20.75
CA PHE A 276 23.65 -5.70 -21.93
C PHE A 276 22.16 -6.01 -21.78
N VAL A 277 21.73 -6.48 -20.61
CA VAL A 277 20.31 -6.77 -20.35
C VAL A 277 19.49 -5.47 -20.24
N ASP A 278 20.06 -4.40 -19.67
CA ASP A 278 19.44 -3.07 -19.64
C ASP A 278 19.16 -2.59 -21.09
N LEU A 279 20.14 -2.75 -22.00
CA LEU A 279 19.97 -2.40 -23.42
C LEU A 279 18.89 -3.24 -24.11
N LEU A 280 18.86 -4.56 -23.86
CA LEU A 280 17.81 -5.44 -24.38
C LEU A 280 16.42 -5.04 -23.86
N ALA A 281 16.30 -4.72 -22.57
CA ALA A 281 15.04 -4.30 -21.97
C ALA A 281 14.53 -2.97 -22.55
N ILE A 282 15.44 -2.00 -22.76
CA ILE A 282 15.12 -0.73 -23.45
C ILE A 282 14.68 -0.98 -24.90
N GLY A 283 15.31 -1.92 -25.61
CA GLY A 283 14.90 -2.32 -26.95
C GLY A 283 13.51 -2.96 -26.97
N LEU A 284 13.28 -3.95 -26.10
CA LEU A 284 12.01 -4.67 -25.98
C LEU A 284 10.86 -3.75 -25.56
N ARG A 285 11.11 -2.70 -24.78
CA ARG A 285 10.11 -1.69 -24.44
C ARG A 285 9.42 -1.10 -25.68
N LYS A 286 10.14 -0.84 -26.78
CA LYS A 286 9.53 -0.31 -28.02
C LYS A 286 8.53 -1.28 -28.65
N SER A 287 8.71 -2.59 -28.44
CA SER A 287 7.76 -3.58 -28.94
C SER A 287 6.41 -3.54 -28.23
N LEU A 288 6.32 -2.97 -27.01
CA LEU A 288 5.03 -2.78 -26.34
C LEU A 288 4.13 -1.81 -27.11
N ASP A 289 4.67 -0.74 -27.69
CA ASP A 289 3.86 0.20 -28.49
C ASP A 289 3.29 -0.50 -29.74
N LEU A 290 4.10 -1.35 -30.37
CA LEU A 290 3.68 -2.15 -31.52
C LEU A 290 2.63 -3.23 -31.14
N LEU A 291 2.86 -3.95 -30.04
CA LEU A 291 1.91 -4.96 -29.56
C LEU A 291 0.56 -4.32 -29.18
N GLU A 292 0.59 -3.11 -28.64
CA GLU A 292 -0.62 -2.34 -28.35
C GLU A 292 -1.33 -1.92 -29.64
N SER A 293 -0.61 -1.38 -30.63
CA SER A 293 -1.21 -0.99 -31.92
C SER A 293 -1.80 -2.17 -32.69
N LEU A 294 -1.24 -3.37 -32.50
CA LEU A 294 -1.74 -4.62 -33.08
C LEU A 294 -2.86 -5.27 -32.23
N GLY A 295 -3.22 -4.70 -31.08
CA GLY A 295 -4.25 -5.25 -30.20
C GLY A 295 -3.85 -6.55 -29.49
N MET A 296 -2.56 -6.91 -29.47
CA MET A 296 -2.04 -8.15 -28.89
C MET A 296 -1.92 -8.09 -27.35
N ARG A 297 -3.04 -7.82 -26.67
CA ARG A 297 -3.10 -7.50 -25.23
C ARG A 297 -2.51 -8.58 -24.31
N ALA A 298 -2.69 -9.87 -24.63
CA ALA A 298 -2.15 -10.95 -23.81
C ALA A 298 -0.62 -10.98 -23.83
N THR A 299 -0.03 -10.91 -25.02
CA THR A 299 1.42 -10.85 -25.22
C THR A 299 2.00 -9.55 -24.65
N TRP A 300 1.29 -8.44 -24.83
CA TRP A 300 1.66 -7.15 -24.26
C TRP A 300 1.75 -7.21 -22.73
N ARG A 301 0.73 -7.78 -22.05
CA ARG A 301 0.73 -7.92 -20.57
C ARG A 301 1.86 -8.81 -20.10
N TRP A 302 2.07 -9.94 -20.78
CA TRP A 302 3.17 -10.84 -20.46
C TRP A 302 4.54 -10.15 -20.58
N LEU A 303 4.80 -9.44 -21.69
CA LEU A 303 6.07 -8.75 -21.91
C LEU A 303 6.26 -7.58 -20.93
N ARG A 304 5.21 -6.79 -20.67
CA ARG A 304 5.23 -5.72 -19.66
C ARG A 304 5.60 -6.28 -18.29
N GLY A 305 4.96 -7.37 -17.87
CA GLY A 305 5.26 -8.03 -16.60
C GLY A 305 6.72 -8.51 -16.52
N LYS A 306 7.28 -9.07 -17.61
CA LYS A 306 8.70 -9.46 -17.67
C LYS A 306 9.64 -8.26 -17.59
N LEU A 307 9.35 -7.17 -18.30
CA LEU A 307 10.17 -5.95 -18.24
C LEU A 307 10.10 -5.29 -16.87
N ARG A 308 8.90 -5.16 -16.30
CA ARG A 308 8.70 -4.64 -14.93
C ARG A 308 9.45 -5.48 -13.90
N GLY A 309 9.30 -6.80 -13.96
CA GLY A 309 10.02 -7.74 -13.08
C GLY A 309 11.54 -7.68 -13.24
N TYR A 310 12.05 -7.45 -14.45
CA TYR A 310 13.48 -7.21 -14.67
C TYR A 310 13.94 -5.90 -14.02
N TRP A 311 13.24 -4.79 -14.24
CA TRP A 311 13.63 -3.50 -13.66
C TRP A 311 13.54 -3.51 -12.13
N TYR A 312 12.52 -4.15 -11.56
CA TYR A 312 12.46 -4.42 -10.12
C TYR A 312 13.70 -5.17 -9.63
N PHE A 313 14.04 -6.28 -10.29
CA PHE A 313 15.22 -7.05 -9.97
C PHE A 313 16.52 -6.24 -10.11
N ARG A 314 16.62 -5.37 -11.13
CA ARG A 314 17.73 -4.44 -11.31
C ARG A 314 17.90 -3.53 -10.10
N GLY A 315 16.80 -3.08 -9.50
CA GLY A 315 16.78 -2.33 -8.25
C GLY A 315 17.30 -3.12 -7.04
N VAL A 316 16.84 -4.37 -6.90
CA VAL A 316 17.35 -5.27 -5.86
C VAL A 316 18.86 -5.47 -6.00
N MET A 317 19.37 -5.65 -7.23
CA MET A 317 20.79 -5.77 -7.51
C MET A 317 21.57 -4.49 -7.19
N ASP A 318 20.98 -3.30 -7.37
CA ASP A 318 21.63 -2.04 -6.99
C ASP A 318 21.92 -2.00 -5.48
N GLU A 319 21.09 -2.61 -4.65
CA GLU A 319 21.25 -2.61 -3.19
C GLU A 319 22.03 -3.81 -2.64
N LEU A 320 21.85 -5.01 -3.21
CA LEU A 320 22.42 -6.27 -2.70
C LEU A 320 23.65 -6.75 -3.47
N LYS A 321 23.91 -6.19 -4.66
CA LYS A 321 25.09 -6.38 -5.53
C LYS A 321 25.36 -7.80 -6.05
N THR A 322 25.08 -8.85 -5.30
CA THR A 322 25.45 -10.24 -5.64
C THR A 322 24.32 -11.23 -5.36
N ARG A 323 24.37 -12.41 -6.00
CA ARG A 323 23.45 -13.53 -5.71
C ARG A 323 23.55 -14.00 -4.26
N SER A 324 24.77 -14.09 -3.73
CA SER A 324 24.99 -14.42 -2.32
C SER A 324 24.45 -13.34 -1.38
N GLY A 325 24.47 -12.07 -1.78
CA GLY A 325 23.84 -10.97 -1.06
C GLY A 325 22.33 -11.13 -0.92
N ILE A 326 21.64 -11.61 -1.96
CA ILE A 326 20.20 -11.94 -1.90
C ILE A 326 19.96 -13.07 -0.91
N ALA A 327 20.67 -14.19 -1.03
CA ALA A 327 20.51 -15.33 -0.11
C ALA A 327 20.81 -14.94 1.35
N SER A 328 21.88 -14.17 1.59
CA SER A 328 22.24 -13.68 2.93
C SER A 328 21.18 -12.73 3.50
N PHE A 329 20.65 -11.83 2.67
CA PHE A 329 19.54 -10.95 3.05
C PHE A 329 18.32 -11.76 3.48
N MET A 330 17.95 -12.81 2.73
CA MET A 330 16.81 -13.66 3.05
C MET A 330 17.03 -14.51 4.31
N GLN A 331 18.24 -15.03 4.54
CA GLN A 331 18.58 -15.80 5.75
C GLN A 331 18.41 -15.02 7.05
N GLY A 332 18.69 -13.71 7.05
CA GLY A 332 18.52 -12.86 8.23
C GLY A 332 17.06 -12.51 8.59
N GLY A 333 16.08 -12.90 7.78
CA GLY A 333 14.65 -12.71 8.04
C GLY A 333 13.94 -13.95 8.63
N ALA A 334 14.69 -15.00 8.95
CA ALA A 334 14.14 -16.30 9.35
C ALA A 334 13.66 -16.38 10.81
N ALA A 335 13.97 -15.40 11.66
CA ALA A 335 13.22 -15.22 12.91
C ALA A 335 11.86 -14.64 12.53
N ARG A 336 10.93 -15.51 12.10
CA ARG A 336 9.51 -15.16 12.05
C ARG A 336 9.20 -14.53 13.40
N GLU A 337 8.68 -13.32 13.39
CA GLU A 337 8.04 -12.78 14.59
C GLU A 337 7.05 -13.86 15.03
N ASP A 338 7.27 -14.42 16.22
CA ASP A 338 6.43 -15.49 16.73
C ASP A 338 5.10 -14.86 17.12
N LEU A 339 4.15 -14.94 16.19
CA LEU A 339 2.81 -14.40 16.35
C LEU A 339 1.85 -15.46 16.93
N SER A 340 2.34 -16.63 17.33
CA SER A 340 1.50 -17.71 17.87
C SER A 340 0.75 -17.29 19.14
N ASP A 341 1.39 -16.48 19.99
CA ASP A 341 0.78 -15.88 21.18
C ASP A 341 -0.35 -14.88 20.86
N ARG A 342 -0.54 -14.53 19.58
CA ARG A 342 -1.60 -13.62 19.09
C ARG A 342 -2.65 -14.35 18.27
N GLU A 343 -2.73 -15.67 18.42
CA GLU A 343 -3.77 -16.49 17.81
C GLU A 343 -4.81 -16.88 18.85
N ILE A 344 -6.06 -17.02 18.40
CA ILE A 344 -7.14 -17.52 19.23
C ILE A 344 -7.85 -18.67 18.51
N GLU A 345 -8.48 -19.53 19.30
CA GLU A 345 -9.38 -20.55 18.81
C GLU A 345 -10.82 -20.06 18.89
N ILE A 346 -11.57 -20.24 17.81
CA ILE A 346 -12.97 -19.82 17.70
C ILE A 346 -13.79 -21.03 17.26
N ASP A 347 -14.71 -21.45 18.13
CA ASP A 347 -15.72 -22.44 17.81
C ASP A 347 -16.98 -21.76 17.23
N LEU A 348 -17.20 -21.98 15.94
CA LEU A 348 -18.31 -21.43 15.18
C LEU A 348 -19.68 -22.01 15.62
N MET A 349 -19.73 -23.10 16.41
CA MET A 349 -20.98 -23.58 17.02
C MET A 349 -21.56 -22.60 18.04
N GLN A 350 -20.74 -21.72 18.61
CA GLN A 350 -21.20 -20.69 19.56
C GLN A 350 -22.01 -19.57 18.88
N GLY A 351 -22.05 -19.57 17.54
CA GLY A 351 -22.78 -18.62 16.72
C GLY A 351 -21.87 -17.52 16.13
N TRP A 352 -22.29 -17.00 14.99
CA TRP A 352 -21.51 -16.03 14.20
C TRP A 352 -21.19 -14.75 14.98
N GLU A 353 -22.19 -14.18 15.67
CA GLU A 353 -22.03 -12.93 16.41
C GLU A 353 -21.11 -13.08 17.63
N ALA A 354 -21.11 -14.26 18.26
CA ALA A 354 -20.20 -14.57 19.36
C ALA A 354 -18.76 -14.68 18.85
N ALA A 355 -18.56 -15.39 17.73
CA ALA A 355 -17.25 -15.50 17.09
C ALA A 355 -16.69 -14.13 16.67
N GLU A 356 -17.51 -13.28 16.06
CA GLU A 356 -17.11 -11.92 15.66
C GLU A 356 -16.72 -11.07 16.86
N ARG A 357 -17.52 -11.11 17.94
CA ARG A 357 -17.24 -10.39 19.18
C ARG A 357 -15.93 -10.83 19.83
N SER A 358 -15.68 -12.13 19.91
CA SER A 358 -14.43 -12.67 20.45
C SER A 358 -13.21 -12.19 19.65
N ILE A 359 -13.32 -12.09 18.32
CA ILE A 359 -12.26 -11.53 17.48
C ILE A 359 -12.08 -10.03 17.72
N ASP A 360 -13.17 -9.26 17.86
CA ASP A 360 -13.09 -7.83 18.14
C ASP A 360 -12.49 -7.53 19.53
N GLU A 361 -12.77 -8.37 20.53
CA GLU A 361 -12.23 -8.25 21.89
C GLU A 361 -10.75 -8.64 21.95
N ALA A 362 -10.37 -9.77 21.35
CA ALA A 362 -9.00 -10.28 21.41
C ALA A 362 -8.05 -9.59 20.42
N ARG A 363 -8.57 -9.01 19.33
CA ARG A 363 -7.81 -8.42 18.21
C ARG A 363 -6.63 -9.31 17.78
N PRO A 364 -6.89 -10.58 17.41
CA PRO A 364 -5.82 -11.53 17.12
C PRO A 364 -5.17 -11.27 15.76
N GLN A 365 -3.95 -11.79 15.55
CA GLN A 365 -3.29 -11.75 14.24
C GLN A 365 -3.69 -12.92 13.34
N GLY A 366 -4.03 -14.07 13.95
CA GLY A 366 -4.53 -15.27 13.29
C GLY A 366 -5.62 -15.95 14.11
N VAL A 367 -6.39 -16.83 13.48
CA VAL A 367 -7.53 -17.50 14.11
C VAL A 367 -7.61 -18.94 13.64
N TYR A 368 -7.69 -19.87 14.60
CA TYR A 368 -8.08 -21.25 14.35
C TYR A 368 -9.60 -21.36 14.44
N LEU A 369 -10.21 -21.93 13.40
CA LEU A 369 -11.66 -22.04 13.29
C LEU A 369 -12.06 -23.51 13.37
N SER A 370 -13.00 -23.81 14.26
CA SER A 370 -13.65 -25.11 14.37
C SER A 370 -15.18 -24.98 14.35
N TYR A 371 -15.86 -26.10 14.15
CA TYR A 371 -17.30 -26.23 14.37
C TYR A 371 -17.52 -27.44 15.28
N GLY A 372 -17.56 -27.20 16.59
CA GLY A 372 -17.45 -28.23 17.61
C GLY A 372 -16.07 -28.85 17.61
N GLU A 373 -16.00 -30.18 17.49
CA GLU A 373 -14.74 -30.94 17.46
C GLU A 373 -14.07 -30.96 16.07
N PHE A 374 -14.73 -30.42 15.03
CA PHE A 374 -14.25 -30.51 13.65
C PHE A 374 -13.51 -29.24 13.22
N PRO A 375 -12.25 -29.33 12.76
CA PRO A 375 -11.52 -28.18 12.25
C PRO A 375 -12.15 -27.68 10.95
N VAL A 376 -12.31 -26.36 10.83
CA VAL A 376 -12.81 -25.68 9.62
C VAL A 376 -11.65 -25.06 8.85
N GLY A 377 -10.72 -24.40 9.54
CA GLY A 377 -9.59 -23.77 8.87
C GLY A 377 -8.70 -22.96 9.80
N HIS A 378 -7.60 -22.46 9.24
CA HIS A 378 -6.64 -21.62 9.96
C HIS A 378 -6.38 -20.35 9.16
N ILE A 379 -6.67 -19.20 9.78
CA ILE A 379 -6.30 -17.90 9.25
C ILE A 379 -4.92 -17.57 9.80
N THR A 380 -3.88 -17.81 9.00
CA THR A 380 -2.50 -17.62 9.44
C THR A 380 -2.19 -16.14 9.71
N PRO A 381 -1.46 -15.82 10.79
CA PRO A 381 -0.94 -14.49 11.07
C PRO A 381 -0.15 -13.93 9.88
N LYS A 382 -0.39 -12.66 9.56
CA LYS A 382 0.33 -11.95 8.49
C LYS A 382 1.04 -10.73 9.06
N VAL A 383 2.37 -10.76 8.98
CA VAL A 383 3.22 -9.63 9.36
C VAL A 383 2.92 -8.43 8.46
N GLY A 384 2.93 -7.22 9.03
CA GLY A 384 2.65 -5.99 8.30
C GLY A 384 1.16 -5.78 7.99
N MET A 385 0.26 -6.54 8.63
CA MET A 385 -1.19 -6.30 8.58
C MET A 385 -1.72 -5.88 9.94
N GLU A 386 -2.83 -5.14 9.92
CA GLU A 386 -3.56 -4.86 11.15
C GLU A 386 -4.09 -6.16 11.78
N PRO A 387 -4.36 -6.17 13.10
CA PRO A 387 -5.05 -7.29 13.73
C PRO A 387 -6.45 -7.50 13.17
N MET A 388 -6.96 -8.72 13.29
CA MET A 388 -8.29 -9.09 12.80
C MET A 388 -9.42 -8.43 13.60
N ARG A 389 -10.51 -8.12 12.90
CA ARG A 389 -11.80 -7.67 13.42
C ARG A 389 -12.85 -8.72 13.09
N GLY A 390 -13.93 -8.75 13.85
CA GLY A 390 -15.06 -9.65 13.62
C GLY A 390 -15.59 -9.54 12.19
N VAL A 391 -15.66 -8.32 11.64
CA VAL A 391 -16.10 -8.07 10.26
C VAL A 391 -15.30 -8.81 9.18
N HIS A 392 -14.05 -9.24 9.46
CA HIS A 392 -13.25 -10.02 8.52
C HIS A 392 -13.70 -11.49 8.43
N LEU A 393 -14.42 -12.02 9.41
CA LEU A 393 -14.69 -13.45 9.55
C LEU A 393 -15.59 -14.00 8.44
N ARG A 394 -16.78 -13.41 8.25
CA ARG A 394 -17.78 -13.96 7.30
C ARG A 394 -17.29 -13.94 5.85
N PRO A 395 -16.67 -12.87 5.33
CA PRO A 395 -16.14 -12.88 3.97
C PRO A 395 -15.08 -13.96 3.76
N LEU A 396 -14.20 -14.18 4.75
CA LEU A 396 -13.18 -15.25 4.68
C LEU A 396 -13.80 -16.64 4.69
N LEU A 397 -14.81 -16.87 5.53
CA LEU A 397 -15.57 -18.12 5.53
C LEU A 397 -16.27 -18.37 4.18
N ALA A 398 -16.91 -17.34 3.63
CA ALA A 398 -17.65 -17.45 2.37
C ALA A 398 -16.74 -17.73 1.16
N THR A 399 -15.55 -17.12 1.13
CA THR A 399 -14.67 -17.15 -0.05
C THR A 399 -13.60 -18.23 0.02
N ALA A 400 -12.98 -18.44 1.19
CA ALA A 400 -11.81 -19.29 1.33
C ALA A 400 -12.10 -20.63 2.03
N MET A 401 -13.14 -20.71 2.88
CA MET A 401 -13.37 -21.87 3.77
C MET A 401 -14.79 -22.44 3.67
N SER A 402 -15.55 -22.09 2.63
CA SER A 402 -16.97 -22.43 2.52
C SER A 402 -17.20 -23.93 2.44
N LYS A 403 -16.36 -24.64 1.67
CA LYS A 403 -16.42 -26.09 1.54
C LYS A 403 -16.10 -26.80 2.86
N ASP A 404 -15.07 -26.35 3.56
CA ASP A 404 -14.60 -26.98 4.80
C ASP A 404 -15.61 -26.75 5.93
N LEU A 405 -16.18 -25.54 6.01
CA LEU A 405 -17.26 -25.22 6.94
C LEU A 405 -18.50 -26.07 6.70
N LEU A 406 -18.98 -26.19 5.44
CA LEU A 406 -20.13 -27.03 5.11
C LEU A 406 -19.88 -28.50 5.46
N THR A 407 -18.65 -28.97 5.25
CA THR A 407 -18.24 -30.34 5.60
C THR A 407 -18.27 -30.54 7.11
N ALA A 408 -17.72 -29.63 7.89
CA ALA A 408 -17.73 -29.70 9.36
C ALA A 408 -19.16 -29.69 9.94
N ILE A 409 -20.04 -28.82 9.41
CA ILE A 409 -21.46 -28.77 9.80
C ILE A 409 -22.16 -30.09 9.47
N ALA A 410 -21.95 -30.62 8.27
CA ALA A 410 -22.57 -31.87 7.82
C ALA A 410 -22.15 -33.06 8.70
N ILE A 411 -20.85 -33.21 8.97
CA ILE A 411 -20.33 -34.29 9.82
C ILE A 411 -20.86 -34.13 11.25
N ASN A 412 -20.90 -32.91 11.78
CA ASN A 412 -21.40 -32.68 13.13
C ASN A 412 -22.89 -33.05 13.28
N GLY A 413 -23.70 -32.89 12.23
CA GLY A 413 -25.10 -33.30 12.20
C GLY A 413 -25.35 -34.80 12.05
N MET A 414 -24.33 -35.63 11.76
CA MET A 414 -24.50 -37.07 11.57
C MET A 414 -24.69 -37.84 12.89
N PRO A 415 -25.38 -39.00 12.89
CA PRO A 415 -25.44 -39.90 14.04
C PRO A 415 -24.03 -40.32 14.50
N LYS A 416 -23.82 -40.47 15.82
CA LYS A 416 -22.51 -40.83 16.41
C LYS A 416 -21.87 -42.09 15.80
N SER A 417 -22.67 -43.05 15.35
CA SER A 417 -22.19 -44.28 14.69
C SER A 417 -21.51 -44.03 13.34
N SER A 418 -21.87 -42.95 12.65
CA SER A 418 -21.36 -42.59 11.33
C SER A 418 -20.15 -41.65 11.41
N LYS A 419 -19.99 -40.89 12.51
CA LYS A 419 -18.86 -39.96 12.73
C LYS A 419 -17.50 -40.70 12.79
N LYS A 420 -17.43 -41.85 13.47
CA LYS A 420 -16.20 -42.67 13.59
C LYS A 420 -15.63 -43.16 12.25
N ALA A 421 -16.47 -43.35 11.24
CA ALA A 421 -16.02 -43.80 9.92
C ALA A 421 -15.30 -42.69 9.12
N LEU A 422 -15.61 -41.43 9.42
CA LEU A 422 -15.07 -40.25 8.73
C LEU A 422 -13.82 -39.69 9.42
N GLU A 423 -13.72 -39.78 10.76
CA GLU A 423 -12.51 -39.42 11.52
C GLU A 423 -11.25 -40.14 10.99
N TYR A 424 -11.40 -41.35 10.45
CA TYR A 424 -10.31 -42.14 9.86
C TYR A 424 -9.87 -41.63 8.47
N GLN A 425 -10.69 -40.83 7.78
CA GLN A 425 -10.35 -40.23 6.48
C GLN A 425 -9.85 -38.78 6.61
N SER A 426 -10.31 -38.02 7.61
CA SER A 426 -9.92 -36.62 7.82
C SER A 426 -8.51 -36.44 8.43
N SER A 427 -7.93 -37.47 9.06
CA SER A 427 -6.54 -37.48 9.51
C SER A 427 -5.51 -37.42 8.37
N VAL A 428 -5.96 -37.54 7.12
CA VAL A 428 -5.13 -37.49 5.90
C VAL A 428 -5.15 -36.11 5.23
N ILE A 429 -6.00 -35.17 5.67
CA ILE A 429 -6.24 -33.87 4.96
C ILE A 429 -5.58 -32.67 5.67
N SER A 430 -5.00 -32.82 6.86
CA SER A 430 -4.31 -31.72 7.53
C SER A 430 -2.90 -31.51 6.95
N HIS A 431 -2.75 -30.63 5.96
CA HIS A 431 -1.59 -29.75 5.70
C HIS A 431 -1.70 -29.10 4.32
N GLN A 432 -2.78 -28.37 4.04
CA GLN A 432 -2.74 -27.37 2.99
C GLN A 432 -2.99 -25.99 3.60
N SER A 433 -1.91 -25.26 3.81
CA SER A 433 -1.92 -23.82 4.00
C SER A 433 -2.68 -23.20 2.83
N LEU A 434 -3.90 -22.72 3.10
CA LEU A 434 -4.67 -21.95 2.14
C LEU A 434 -3.97 -20.59 1.97
N VAL A 435 -3.10 -20.50 0.97
CA VAL A 435 -2.68 -19.22 0.40
C VAL A 435 -3.84 -18.81 -0.50
N PRO A 436 -4.61 -17.75 -0.18
CA PRO A 436 -5.49 -17.17 -1.18
C PRO A 436 -4.58 -16.79 -2.34
N ALA A 437 -4.89 -17.23 -3.55
CA ALA A 437 -4.28 -16.69 -4.74
C ALA A 437 -4.59 -15.19 -4.75
N SER A 438 -3.71 -14.38 -4.17
CA SER A 438 -3.74 -12.94 -4.27
C SER A 438 -3.37 -12.61 -5.72
N GLY A 439 -4.36 -12.76 -6.59
CA GLY A 439 -4.37 -12.25 -7.94
C GLY A 439 -4.52 -10.74 -7.89
N VAL A 440 -3.47 -10.06 -7.45
CA VAL A 440 -3.13 -8.70 -7.85
C VAL A 440 -1.60 -8.72 -7.96
N ARG A 441 -1.10 -9.23 -9.09
CA ARG A 441 0.34 -9.45 -9.33
C ARG A 441 1.08 -8.21 -9.84
N ASP A 442 0.41 -7.08 -9.96
CA ASP A 442 1.02 -5.84 -10.44
C ASP A 442 0.79 -4.75 -9.39
N ARG A 443 1.88 -4.30 -8.75
CA ARG A 443 1.93 -2.97 -8.13
C ARG A 443 2.27 -2.00 -9.27
N TYR A 444 1.27 -1.43 -9.94
CA TYR A 444 1.43 -0.57 -11.12
C TYR A 444 1.97 -1.25 -12.39
#